data_AF-A0A7X4CQK3-F1
#
_entry.id   AF-A0A7X4CQK3-F1
#
_cell.length_a   1.000
_cell.length_b   1.000
_cell.length_c   1.000
_cell.angle_alpha   90.00
_cell.angle_beta   90.00
_cell.angle_gamma   90.00
#
_symmetry.space_group_name_H-M   'P 1'
#
loop_
_entity.id
_entity.type
_entity.pdbx_description
1 polymer ?
#
loop_
_entity_poly.entity_id
_entity_poly.type
_entity_poly.pdbx_seq_one_letter_code
_entity_poly.pdbx_strand_id
1 'polypeptide(L)'
;MMNEKNQIPDEDLEKLYEQYIKQDDELSKRDLSNVENLDKAILSLSSAGLGLSLVFIRNVVQLADAAYILFLHVSWFMFVLAIISTLSSYLFGQCALTKQRELNEKYYLEGDEYAGQQIPWQSKMTRILSYVSVITYIVAVSLTALFIGCN
;
A
#
# COMPACT_ATOMS: atom_id res chain seq x y z
N MET A 1 11.25 -29.49 42.07
CA MET A 1 9.93 -28.85 42.16
C MET A 1 9.77 -27.94 40.94
N MET A 2 9.16 -28.49 39.88
CA MET A 2 8.82 -27.73 38.66
C MET A 2 7.64 -26.80 38.98
N ASN A 3 7.71 -25.57 38.50
CA ASN A 3 6.79 -24.49 38.82
C ASN A 3 5.43 -24.75 38.16
N GLU A 4 4.47 -25.20 38.95
CA GLU A 4 3.06 -25.48 38.63
C GLU A 4 2.24 -24.17 38.46
N LYS A 5 2.82 -23.15 37.82
CA LYS A 5 2.15 -21.88 37.51
C LYS A 5 1.75 -21.85 36.05
N ASN A 6 0.44 -21.82 35.82
CA ASN A 6 -0.27 -21.56 34.56
C ASN A 6 -0.13 -22.60 33.45
N GLN A 7 -0.68 -23.80 33.67
CA GLN A 7 -1.25 -24.55 32.53
C GLN A 7 -2.70 -24.09 32.35
N ILE A 8 -2.96 -23.44 31.22
CA ILE A 8 -4.32 -23.15 30.76
C ILE A 8 -4.99 -24.52 30.53
N PRO A 9 -6.17 -24.79 31.10
CA PRO A 9 -6.93 -26.00 30.80
C PRO A 9 -7.09 -26.19 29.29
N ASP A 10 -7.06 -27.42 28.78
CA ASP A 10 -7.09 -27.70 27.33
C ASP A 10 -8.32 -27.06 26.64
N GLU A 11 -9.48 -27.09 27.30
CA GLU A 11 -10.71 -26.42 26.83
C GLU A 11 -10.58 -24.89 26.78
N ASP A 12 -9.85 -24.28 27.72
CA ASP A 12 -9.58 -22.85 27.74
C ASP A 12 -8.51 -22.46 26.70
N LEU A 13 -7.60 -23.39 26.37
CA LEU A 13 -6.59 -23.22 25.33
C LEU A 13 -7.23 -23.23 23.93
N GLU A 14 -8.15 -24.15 23.67
CA GLU A 14 -8.91 -24.21 22.42
C GLU A 14 -9.71 -22.91 22.23
N LYS A 15 -10.45 -22.46 23.26
CA LYS A 15 -11.16 -21.17 23.24
C LYS A 15 -10.23 -19.98 23.00
N LEU A 16 -9.05 -19.98 23.61
CA LEU A 16 -8.07 -18.91 23.41
C LEU A 16 -7.52 -18.92 21.98
N TYR A 17 -7.28 -20.10 21.42
CA TYR A 17 -6.81 -20.26 20.04
C TYR A 17 -7.86 -19.81 19.02
N GLU A 18 -9.14 -20.15 19.22
CA GLU A 18 -10.24 -19.64 18.40
C GLU A 18 -10.34 -18.12 18.47
N GLN A 19 -10.24 -17.53 19.66
CA GLN A 19 -10.23 -16.07 19.84
C GLN A 19 -9.04 -15.42 19.11
N TYR A 20 -7.87 -16.05 19.17
CA TYR A 20 -6.68 -15.59 18.47
C TYR A 20 -6.88 -15.58 16.95
N ILE A 21 -7.34 -16.70 16.35
CA ILE A 21 -7.60 -16.76 14.90
C ILE A 21 -8.61 -15.70 14.48
N LYS A 22 -9.67 -15.53 15.27
CA LYS A 22 -10.71 -14.53 14.98
C LYS A 22 -10.14 -13.11 15.02
N GLN A 23 -9.32 -12.79 16.03
CA GLN A 23 -8.67 -11.48 16.12
C GLN A 23 -7.69 -11.25 14.97
N ASP A 24 -6.92 -12.26 14.58
CA ASP A 24 -5.96 -12.18 13.49
C ASP A 24 -6.65 -11.93 12.13
N ASP A 25 -7.78 -12.60 11.87
CA ASP A 25 -8.62 -12.35 10.69
C ASP A 25 -9.21 -10.94 10.69
N GLU A 26 -9.69 -10.45 11.85
CA GLU A 26 -10.18 -9.07 11.99
C GLU A 26 -9.10 -8.03 11.73
N LEU A 27 -7.88 -8.23 12.26
CA LEU A 27 -6.73 -7.36 12.01
C LEU A 27 -6.32 -7.38 10.54
N SER A 28 -6.24 -8.56 9.93
CA SER A 28 -5.91 -8.72 8.51
C SER A 28 -6.91 -8.00 7.61
N LYS A 29 -8.21 -8.08 7.91
CA LYS A 29 -9.26 -7.33 7.18
C LYS A 29 -9.11 -5.81 7.33
N ARG A 30 -8.77 -5.34 8.53
CA ARG A 30 -8.52 -3.91 8.78
C ARG A 30 -7.29 -3.41 8.03
N ASP A 31 -6.21 -4.18 8.03
CA ASP A 31 -4.99 -3.84 7.30
C ASP A 31 -5.24 -3.78 5.79
N LEU A 32 -5.96 -4.75 5.24
CA LEU A 32 -6.37 -4.73 3.83
C LEU A 32 -7.18 -3.46 3.51
N SER A 33 -8.21 -3.17 4.30
CA SER A 33 -9.03 -1.97 4.12
C SER A 33 -8.20 -0.69 4.23
N ASN A 34 -7.25 -0.62 5.16
CA ASN A 34 -6.38 0.55 5.31
C ASN A 34 -5.48 0.76 4.09
N VAL A 35 -4.88 -0.31 3.57
CA VAL A 35 -4.06 -0.26 2.35
C VAL A 35 -4.89 0.17 1.15
N GLU A 36 -6.07 -0.41 0.96
CA GLU A 36 -6.97 -0.03 -0.15
C GLU A 36 -7.42 1.43 -0.06
N ASN A 37 -7.72 1.91 1.15
CA ASN A 37 -8.13 3.30 1.36
C ASN A 37 -6.97 4.27 1.12
N LEU A 38 -5.75 3.92 1.53
CA LEU A 38 -4.56 4.70 1.26
C LEU A 38 -4.29 4.81 -0.25
N ASP A 39 -4.35 3.68 -0.98
CA ASP A 39 -4.15 3.67 -2.43
C ASP A 39 -5.20 4.51 -3.16
N LYS A 40 -6.48 4.41 -2.76
CA LYS A 40 -7.56 5.27 -3.29
C LYS A 40 -7.30 6.75 -3.01
N ALA A 41 -6.85 7.08 -1.80
CA ALA A 41 -6.53 8.45 -1.42
C ALA A 41 -5.36 8.98 -2.27
N ILE A 42 -4.28 8.22 -2.44
CA ILE A 42 -3.13 8.61 -3.27
C ILE A 42 -3.55 8.82 -4.72
N LEU A 43 -4.31 7.90 -5.31
CA LEU A 43 -4.77 8.01 -6.70
C LEU A 43 -5.64 9.25 -6.91
N SER A 44 -6.60 9.48 -6.01
CA SER A 44 -7.51 10.62 -6.05
C SER A 44 -6.77 11.94 -5.86
N LEU A 45 -5.97 12.06 -4.81
CA LEU A 45 -5.24 13.28 -4.46
C LEU A 45 -4.13 13.60 -5.47
N SER A 46 -3.45 12.58 -6.02
CA SER A 46 -2.44 12.79 -7.07
C SER A 46 -3.09 13.33 -8.34
N SER A 47 -4.23 12.77 -8.75
CA SER A 47 -4.96 13.22 -9.93
C SER A 47 -5.51 14.63 -9.73
N ALA A 48 -6.09 14.92 -8.57
CA ALA A 48 -6.60 16.24 -8.22
C ALA A 48 -5.47 17.28 -8.13
N GLY A 49 -4.36 16.94 -7.46
CA GLY A 49 -3.20 17.82 -7.32
C GLY A 49 -2.55 18.15 -8.66
N LEU A 50 -2.37 17.14 -9.53
CA LEU A 50 -1.84 17.35 -10.88
C LEU A 50 -2.80 18.22 -11.71
N GLY A 51 -4.10 17.93 -11.70
CA GLY A 51 -5.11 18.75 -12.40
C GLY A 51 -5.15 20.20 -11.90
N LEU A 52 -5.15 20.41 -10.59
CA LEU A 52 -5.13 21.74 -9.99
C LEU A 52 -3.85 22.50 -10.36
N SER A 53 -2.69 21.83 -10.32
CA SER A 53 -1.41 22.46 -10.65
C SER A 53 -1.37 22.95 -12.10
N LEU A 54 -1.93 22.19 -13.05
CA LEU A 54 -2.04 22.59 -14.46
C LEU A 54 -2.92 23.83 -14.64
N VAL A 55 -4.05 23.89 -13.92
CA VAL A 55 -4.95 25.05 -13.95
C VAL A 55 -4.28 26.29 -13.36
N PHE A 56 -3.55 26.13 -12.25
CA PHE A 56 -2.85 27.23 -11.57
C PHE A 56 -1.82 27.90 -12.49
N ILE A 57 -0.99 27.11 -13.17
CA ILE A 57 0.00 27.63 -14.11
C ILE A 57 -0.64 28.38 -15.27
N ARG A 58 -1.76 27.86 -15.80
CA ARG A 58 -2.42 28.49 -16.95
C ARG A 58 -3.01 29.86 -16.60
N ASN A 59 -3.48 30.04 -15.38
CA ASN A 59 -4.32 31.17 -15.00
C ASN A 59 -3.65 32.17 -14.05
N VAL A 60 -2.61 31.77 -13.31
CA VAL A 60 -2.04 32.58 -12.21
C VAL A 60 -0.59 32.99 -12.47
N VAL A 61 0.24 32.11 -13.04
CA VAL A 61 1.68 32.35 -13.22
C VAL A 61 2.00 32.53 -14.69
N GLN A 62 2.60 33.67 -15.08
CA GLN A 62 3.22 33.79 -16.40
C GLN A 62 4.51 32.95 -16.39
N LEU A 63 4.51 31.78 -17.05
CA LEU A 63 5.66 30.85 -17.04
C LEU A 63 6.99 31.49 -17.47
N ALA A 64 6.93 32.60 -18.22
CA ALA A 64 8.10 33.33 -18.69
C ALA A 64 8.95 33.91 -17.53
N ASP A 65 8.33 34.26 -16.40
CA ASP A 65 8.99 34.89 -15.26
C ASP A 65 9.12 33.96 -14.05
N ALA A 66 8.60 32.73 -14.15
CA ALA A 66 8.53 31.81 -13.03
C ALA A 66 9.91 31.25 -12.67
N ALA A 67 10.36 31.50 -11.44
CA ALA A 67 11.56 30.89 -10.90
C ALA A 67 11.28 29.42 -10.55
N TYR A 68 12.28 28.55 -10.74
CA TYR A 68 12.24 27.14 -10.32
C TYR A 68 11.19 26.25 -11.01
N ILE A 69 10.88 26.50 -12.29
CA ILE A 69 9.96 25.67 -13.10
C ILE A 69 10.30 24.18 -13.11
N LEU A 70 11.57 23.83 -12.87
CA LEU A 70 12.01 22.44 -12.72
C LEU A 70 11.31 21.71 -11.57
N PHE A 71 11.04 22.36 -10.43
CA PHE A 71 10.35 21.73 -9.30
C PHE A 71 8.94 21.27 -9.67
N LEU A 72 8.28 22.04 -10.52
CA LEU A 72 6.95 21.73 -11.03
C LEU A 72 6.96 20.55 -12.01
N HIS A 73 7.91 20.51 -12.95
CA HIS A 73 8.05 19.36 -13.84
C HIS A 73 8.38 18.07 -13.09
N VAL A 74 9.26 18.15 -12.09
CA VAL A 74 9.58 16.99 -11.24
C VAL A 74 8.37 16.59 -10.42
N SER A 75 7.58 17.54 -9.89
CA SER A 75 6.38 17.20 -9.12
C SER A 75 5.33 16.48 -9.97
N TRP A 76 5.13 16.91 -11.22
CA TRP A 76 4.25 16.22 -12.16
C TRP A 76 4.69 14.80 -12.46
N PHE A 77 5.98 14.62 -12.73
CA PHE A 77 6.53 13.29 -12.94
C PHE A 77 6.31 12.41 -11.70
N MET A 78 6.50 12.95 -10.50
CA MET A 78 6.27 12.23 -9.24
C MET A 78 4.79 11.89 -9.01
N PHE A 79 3.85 12.77 -9.36
CA PHE A 79 2.41 12.45 -9.31
C PHE A 79 2.05 11.32 -10.27
N VAL A 80 2.53 11.37 -11.51
CA VAL A 80 2.29 10.31 -12.49
C VAL A 80 2.90 9.00 -12.03
N LEU A 81 4.12 9.04 -11.48
CA LEU A 81 4.79 7.87 -10.95
C LEU A 81 4.01 7.27 -9.76
N ALA A 82 3.51 8.10 -8.85
CA ALA A 82 2.67 7.65 -7.73
C ALA A 82 1.41 6.91 -8.22
N ILE A 83 0.72 7.48 -9.22
CA ILE A 83 -0.47 6.88 -9.86
C ILE A 83 -0.12 5.51 -10.47
N ILE A 84 0.94 5.44 -11.28
CA ILE A 84 1.35 4.19 -11.93
C ILE A 84 1.75 3.14 -10.90
N SER A 85 2.48 3.52 -9.85
CA SER A 85 2.87 2.61 -8.77
C SER A 85 1.67 2.07 -8.02
N THR A 86 0.68 2.90 -7.69
CA THR A 86 -0.57 2.46 -7.04
C THR A 86 -1.35 1.48 -7.93
N LEU A 87 -1.55 1.79 -9.21
CA LEU A 87 -2.25 0.90 -10.14
C LEU A 87 -1.50 -0.43 -10.31
N SER A 88 -0.18 -0.39 -10.40
CA SER A 88 0.65 -1.59 -10.49
C SER A 88 0.56 -2.43 -9.22
N SER A 89 0.59 -1.80 -8.03
CA SER A 89 0.46 -2.49 -6.74
C SER A 89 -0.84 -3.31 -6.69
N TYR A 90 -1.94 -2.72 -7.15
CA TYR A 90 -3.24 -3.37 -7.22
C TYR A 90 -3.23 -4.61 -8.14
N LEU A 91 -2.62 -4.51 -9.33
CA LEU A 91 -2.49 -5.65 -10.26
C LEU A 91 -1.65 -6.78 -9.67
N PHE A 92 -0.49 -6.46 -9.08
CA PHE A 92 0.35 -7.47 -8.43
C PHE A 92 -0.34 -8.09 -7.21
N GLY A 93 -1.15 -7.30 -6.47
CA GLY A 93 -1.92 -7.79 -5.32
C GLY A 93 -2.94 -8.85 -5.74
N GLN A 94 -3.66 -8.64 -6.84
CA GLN A 94 -4.58 -9.65 -7.38
C GLN A 94 -3.86 -10.93 -7.82
N CYS A 95 -2.72 -10.79 -8.49
CA CYS A 95 -1.90 -11.94 -8.88
C CYS A 95 -1.38 -12.70 -7.65
N ALA A 96 -0.98 -11.98 -6.59
CA ALA A 96 -0.53 -12.56 -5.33
C ALA A 96 -1.63 -13.37 -4.64
N LEU A 97 -2.86 -12.84 -4.57
CA LEU A 97 -4.01 -13.54 -4.00
C LEU A 97 -4.36 -14.80 -4.79
N THR A 98 -4.30 -14.74 -6.11
CA THR A 98 -4.53 -15.91 -6.98
C THR A 98 -3.49 -16.98 -6.69
N LYS A 99 -2.21 -16.59 -6.60
CA LYS A 99 -1.13 -17.55 -6.33
C LYS A 99 -1.18 -18.13 -4.91
N GLN A 100 -1.55 -17.31 -3.93
CA GLN A 100 -1.72 -17.76 -2.55
C GLN A 100 -2.86 -18.78 -2.44
N ARG A 101 -3.96 -18.60 -3.18
CA ARG A 101 -5.05 -19.57 -3.23
C ARG A 101 -4.59 -20.92 -3.75
N GLU A 102 -3.83 -20.95 -4.84
CA GLU A 102 -3.24 -22.20 -5.37
C GLU A 102 -2.31 -22.87 -4.35
N LEU A 103 -1.48 -22.09 -3.64
CA LEU A 103 -0.59 -22.64 -2.60
C LEU A 103 -1.37 -23.19 -1.41
N ASN A 104 -2.42 -22.50 -0.98
CA ASN A 104 -3.29 -22.96 0.11
C ASN A 104 -4.04 -24.24 -0.28
N GLU A 105 -4.53 -24.34 -1.52
CA GLU A 105 -5.17 -25.56 -2.03
C GLU A 105 -4.24 -26.77 -1.93
N LYS A 106 -2.99 -26.61 -2.40
CA LYS A 106 -1.96 -27.66 -2.29
C LYS A 106 -1.64 -28.05 -0.85
N TYR A 107 -1.54 -27.06 0.04
CA TYR A 107 -1.24 -27.33 1.45
C TYR A 107 -2.38 -28.06 2.16
N TYR A 108 -3.61 -27.55 2.05
CA TYR A 108 -4.75 -28.08 2.82
C TYR A 108 -5.43 -29.29 2.18
N LEU A 109 -5.47 -29.40 0.85
CA LEU A 109 -6.14 -30.50 0.15
C LEU A 109 -5.19 -31.60 -0.30
N GLU A 110 -3.97 -31.24 -0.74
CA GLU A 110 -2.99 -32.21 -1.25
C GLU A 110 -1.93 -32.60 -0.20
N GLY A 111 -1.88 -31.90 0.94
CA GLY A 111 -0.94 -32.18 2.03
C GLY A 111 0.51 -31.75 1.74
N ASP A 112 0.73 -30.87 0.77
CA ASP A 112 2.06 -30.36 0.42
C ASP A 112 2.53 -29.32 1.46
N GLU A 113 3.28 -29.77 2.47
CA GLU A 113 3.83 -28.90 3.52
C GLU A 113 4.75 -27.78 2.98
N TYR A 114 5.39 -27.99 1.83
CA TYR A 114 6.23 -26.95 1.21
C TYR A 114 5.40 -25.83 0.58
N ALA A 115 4.16 -26.11 0.17
CA ALA A 115 3.27 -25.08 -0.36
C ALA A 115 2.84 -24.08 0.74
N GLY A 116 2.64 -24.55 1.98
CA GLY A 116 2.23 -23.73 3.11
C GLY A 116 3.29 -22.72 3.59
N GLN A 117 4.57 -22.95 3.25
CA GLN A 117 5.67 -22.06 3.63
C GLN A 117 6.02 -21.02 2.55
N GLN A 118 5.44 -21.13 1.36
CA GLN A 118 5.76 -20.27 0.24
C GLN A 118 4.95 -18.98 0.26
N ILE A 119 5.66 -17.85 0.16
CA ILE A 119 5.05 -16.53 -0.04
C ILE A 119 5.24 -16.16 -1.52
N PRO A 120 4.16 -15.84 -2.26
CA PRO A 120 4.27 -15.41 -3.64
C PRO A 120 5.17 -14.18 -3.76
N TRP A 121 6.07 -14.18 -4.74
CA TRP A 121 6.90 -13.00 -5.04
C TRP A 121 6.01 -11.78 -5.32
N GLN A 122 4.86 -11.98 -5.97
CA GLN A 122 3.90 -10.91 -6.26
C GLN A 122 3.52 -10.12 -4.99
N SER A 123 3.38 -10.77 -3.83
CA SER A 123 3.12 -10.09 -2.55
C SER A 123 4.25 -9.12 -2.16
N LYS A 124 5.51 -9.50 -2.43
CA LYS A 124 6.68 -8.62 -2.19
C LYS A 124 6.66 -7.42 -3.13
N MET A 125 6.27 -7.61 -4.40
CA MET A 125 6.18 -6.52 -5.39
C MET A 125 5.11 -5.51 -5.02
N THR A 126 3.91 -5.97 -4.65
CA THR A 126 2.81 -5.13 -4.16
C THR A 126 3.30 -4.22 -3.03
N ARG A 127 3.98 -4.81 -2.03
CA ARG A 127 4.50 -4.03 -0.90
C ARG A 127 5.49 -2.94 -1.33
N ILE A 128 6.44 -3.27 -2.21
CA ILE A 128 7.41 -2.29 -2.72
C ILE A 128 6.69 -1.16 -3.47
N LEU A 129 5.75 -1.50 -4.35
CA LEU A 129 5.02 -0.52 -5.15
C LEU A 129 4.16 0.43 -4.30
N SER A 130 3.50 -0.08 -3.26
CA SER A 130 2.75 0.78 -2.33
C SER A 130 3.66 1.70 -1.51
N TYR A 131 4.87 1.28 -1.13
CA TYR A 131 5.83 2.20 -0.49
C TYR A 131 6.33 3.27 -1.46
N VAL A 132 6.63 2.88 -2.71
CA VAL A 132 7.05 3.82 -3.75
C VAL A 132 5.96 4.84 -4.04
N SER A 133 4.69 4.44 -4.13
CA SER A 133 3.58 5.38 -4.37
C SER A 133 3.44 6.42 -3.26
N VAL A 134 3.55 6.00 -1.99
CA VAL A 134 3.50 6.92 -0.84
C VAL A 134 4.64 7.94 -0.88
N ILE A 135 5.88 7.47 -1.07
CA ILE A 135 7.06 8.35 -1.07
C ILE A 135 7.00 9.34 -2.23
N THR A 136 6.69 8.85 -3.44
CA THR A 136 6.59 9.69 -4.63
C THR A 136 5.48 10.72 -4.51
N TYR A 137 4.33 10.36 -3.94
CA TYR A 137 3.24 11.30 -3.66
C TYR A 137 3.66 12.42 -2.68
N ILE A 138 4.31 12.07 -1.56
CA ILE A 138 4.77 13.08 -0.57
C ILE A 138 5.76 14.05 -1.23
N VAL A 139 6.70 13.54 -2.04
CA VAL A 139 7.66 14.36 -2.78
C VAL A 139 6.94 15.25 -3.79
N ALA A 140 5.96 14.73 -4.54
CA ALA A 140 5.18 15.50 -5.50
C ALA A 140 4.45 16.69 -4.86
N VAL A 141 3.76 16.45 -3.74
CA VAL A 141 3.04 17.50 -3.00
C VAL A 141 4.01 18.54 -2.46
N SER A 142 5.12 18.10 -1.87
CA SER A 142 6.13 19.00 -1.30
C SER A 142 6.74 19.91 -2.37
N LEU A 143 7.12 19.36 -3.52
CA LEU A 143 7.68 20.13 -4.63
C LEU A 143 6.67 21.12 -5.21
N THR A 144 5.41 20.70 -5.33
CA THR A 144 4.33 21.59 -5.81
C THR A 144 4.10 22.75 -4.84
N ALA A 145 4.07 22.46 -3.53
CA ALA A 145 3.91 23.48 -2.50
C ALA A 145 5.10 24.46 -2.47
N LEU A 146 6.34 23.97 -2.60
CA LEU A 146 7.53 24.82 -2.70
C LEU A 146 7.51 25.71 -3.94
N PHE A 147 7.14 25.16 -5.10
CA PHE A 147 7.03 25.93 -6.32
C PHE A 147 6.02 27.08 -6.20
N ILE A 148 4.85 26.79 -5.62
CA ILE A 148 3.80 27.80 -5.37
C ILE A 148 4.24 28.80 -4.30
N GLY A 149 4.94 28.38 -3.25
CA GLY A 149 5.38 29.28 -2.19
C GLY A 149 6.49 30.26 -2.63
N CYS A 150 7.25 29.90 -3.66
CA CYS A 150 8.34 30.73 -4.18
C CYS A 150 7.94 31.67 -5.34
N ASN A 151 6.71 31.56 -5.88
CA ASN A 151 6.21 32.37 -7.00
C ASN A 151 4.90 33.07 -6.63
#